data_AF-K9SJ25-F1
#
_entry.id   AF-K9SJ25-F1
#
_cell.length_a   1.000
_cell.length_b   1.000
_cell.length_c   1.000
_cell.angle_alpha   90.00
_cell.angle_beta   90.00
_cell.angle_gamma   90.00
#
_symmetry.space_group_name_H-M   'P 1'
#
loop_
_entity.id
_entity.type
_entity.pdbx_description
1 polymer ?
#
loop_
_entity_poly.entity_id
_entity_poly.type
_entity_poly.pdbx_seq_one_letter_code
_entity_poly.pdbx_strand_id
1 'polypeptide(L)'
;MLTDYLNEETRASPSKKHSRNEQDKTIKRLSLSLSPELYQVLDSLAESQSLTKAEVLRKAIATEDYIQRQKKDGAQILIRRGDEISEIVFR
;
A
#
# COMPACT_ATOMS: atom_id res chain seq x y z
N MET A 1 7.73 -56.89 -33.17
CA MET A 1 7.71 -55.41 -33.14
C MET A 1 7.75 -54.99 -31.67
N LEU A 2 8.87 -54.43 -31.22
CA LEU A 2 8.96 -53.10 -30.57
C LEU A 2 7.78 -52.80 -29.64
N THR A 3 7.95 -53.08 -28.33
CA THR A 3 8.17 -52.07 -27.26
C THR A 3 6.98 -51.14 -27.11
N ASP A 4 6.35 -51.11 -25.93
CA ASP A 4 6.45 -49.93 -25.06
C ASP A 4 5.48 -49.93 -23.86
N TYR A 5 6.09 -49.68 -22.69
CA TYR A 5 5.60 -49.14 -21.41
C TYR A 5 4.41 -49.84 -20.70
N LEU A 6 4.64 -50.59 -19.61
CA LEU A 6 5.02 -50.13 -18.26
C LEU A 6 3.93 -49.30 -17.56
N ASN A 7 3.53 -49.84 -16.40
CA ASN A 7 3.35 -49.13 -15.12
C ASN A 7 2.20 -48.13 -14.99
N GLU A 8 1.64 -47.89 -13.82
CA GLU A 8 1.74 -48.47 -12.48
C GLU A 8 0.52 -47.91 -11.76
N GLU A 9 -0.04 -48.70 -10.85
CA GLU A 9 -0.57 -48.24 -9.57
C GLU A 9 -0.63 -46.72 -9.37
N THR A 10 -1.77 -46.09 -9.66
CA THR A 10 -2.08 -44.79 -9.06
C THR A 10 -2.60 -45.04 -7.66
N ARG A 11 -1.66 -45.40 -6.77
CA ARG A 11 -1.79 -45.30 -5.33
C ARG A 11 -2.08 -43.86 -4.96
N ALA A 12 -2.93 -43.71 -3.95
CA ALA A 12 -3.32 -42.44 -3.36
C ALA A 12 -2.13 -41.51 -3.10
N SER A 13 -2.34 -40.22 -3.34
CA SER A 13 -1.86 -39.19 -2.40
C SER A 13 -2.77 -37.97 -2.44
N PRO A 14 -3.20 -37.48 -1.26
CA PRO A 14 -4.02 -36.28 -1.16
C PRO A 14 -3.16 -35.11 -1.59
N SER A 15 -3.63 -34.33 -2.56
CA SER A 15 -3.05 -33.02 -2.82
C SER A 15 -3.27 -32.15 -1.57
N LYS A 16 -2.27 -32.17 -0.66
CA LYS A 16 -2.02 -31.12 0.33
C LYS A 16 -1.90 -29.82 -0.47
N LYS A 17 -3.02 -29.14 -0.68
CA LYS A 17 -3.01 -27.72 -1.07
C LYS A 17 -2.27 -27.01 0.05
N HIS A 18 -1.01 -26.69 -0.26
CA HIS A 18 -0.16 -25.83 0.53
C HIS A 18 -0.99 -24.65 1.03
N SER A 19 -0.97 -24.51 2.34
CA SER A 19 -1.43 -23.40 3.14
C SER A 19 -0.79 -22.11 2.62
N ARG A 20 -1.32 -21.55 1.53
CA ARG A 20 -0.97 -20.20 1.10
C ARG A 20 -1.80 -19.23 1.95
N ASN A 21 -1.15 -18.82 3.02
CA ASN A 21 -1.33 -17.57 3.74
C ASN A 21 -2.75 -17.25 4.25
N GLU A 22 -2.99 -17.64 5.50
CA GLU A 22 -3.95 -16.93 6.36
C GLU A 22 -3.59 -15.46 6.63
N GLN A 23 -2.41 -15.00 6.17
CA GLN A 23 -1.99 -13.59 6.22
C GLN A 23 -2.72 -12.68 5.23
N ASP A 24 -3.51 -13.23 4.30
CA ASP A 24 -4.25 -12.44 3.29
C ASP A 24 -5.65 -12.02 3.77
N LYS A 25 -6.00 -12.28 5.04
CA LYS A 25 -7.37 -12.14 5.55
C LYS A 25 -7.87 -10.72 5.80
N THR A 26 -7.08 -9.66 5.59
CA THR A 26 -7.53 -8.29 5.94
C THR A 26 -7.11 -7.17 4.99
N ILE A 27 -6.70 -7.44 3.74
CA ILE A 27 -6.54 -6.36 2.77
C ILE A 27 -7.93 -5.92 2.28
N LYS A 28 -8.36 -4.72 2.68
CA LYS A 28 -9.56 -4.09 2.12
C LYS A 28 -9.22 -3.41 0.80
N ARG A 29 -9.88 -3.81 -0.28
CA ARG A 29 -9.78 -3.13 -1.58
C ARG A 29 -10.61 -1.85 -1.55
N LEU A 30 -10.01 -0.77 -2.04
CA LEU A 30 -10.65 0.54 -2.14
C LEU A 30 -10.75 0.92 -3.63
N SER A 31 -11.96 1.26 -4.05
CA SER A 31 -12.22 1.88 -5.35
C SER A 31 -12.69 3.30 -5.10
N LEU A 32 -12.06 4.28 -5.75
CA LEU A 32 -12.32 5.69 -5.52
C LEU A 32 -12.28 6.48 -6.83
N SER A 33 -13.18 7.44 -6.96
CA SER A 33 -13.18 8.40 -8.06
C SER A 33 -12.46 9.66 -7.60
N LEU A 34 -11.43 10.07 -8.35
CA LEU A 34 -10.68 11.31 -8.10
C LEU A 34 -11.04 12.34 -9.18
N SER A 35 -11.04 13.62 -8.81
CA SER A 35 -11.04 14.67 -9.84
C SER A 35 -9.74 14.58 -10.66
N PRO A 36 -9.74 15.06 -11.91
CA PRO A 36 -8.53 15.06 -12.74
C PRO A 36 -7.33 15.74 -12.06
N GLU A 37 -7.57 16.85 -11.37
CA GLU A 37 -6.55 17.64 -10.69
C GLU A 37 -5.94 16.85 -9.53
N LEU A 38 -6.78 16.19 -8.72
CA LEU A 38 -6.30 15.38 -7.61
C LEU A 38 -5.56 14.12 -8.09
N TYR A 39 -5.98 13.54 -9.21
CA TYR A 39 -5.26 12.43 -9.83
C TYR A 39 -3.86 12.86 -10.29
N GLN A 40 -3.72 14.05 -10.90
CA GLN A 40 -2.42 14.60 -11.30
C GLN A 40 -1.49 14.85 -10.11
N VAL A 41 -2.04 15.33 -8.98
CA VAL A 41 -1.28 15.48 -7.74
C VAL A 41 -0.77 14.12 -7.24
N LEU A 42 -1.63 13.10 -7.24
CA LEU A 42 -1.25 11.74 -6.83
C LEU A 42 -0.16 11.15 -7.74
N ASP A 43 -0.26 11.41 -9.05
CA ASP A 43 0.72 10.97 -10.05
C ASP A 43 2.08 11.64 -9.84
N SER A 44 2.09 12.96 -9.69
CA SER A 44 3.31 13.74 -9.43
C SER A 44 4.01 13.31 -8.13
N LEU A 45 3.23 12.99 -7.09
CA LEU A 45 3.75 12.48 -5.82
C LEU A 45 4.35 11.07 -5.96
N ALA A 46 3.76 10.22 -6.81
CA ALA A 46 4.26 8.88 -7.10
C ALA A 46 5.58 8.94 -7.86
N GLU A 47 5.67 9.79 -8.90
CA GLU A 47 6.89 9.99 -9.67
C GLU A 47 8.03 10.56 -8.81
N SER A 48 7.78 11.67 -8.10
CA SER A 48 8.80 12.33 -7.27
C SER A 48 9.36 11.45 -6.16
N GLN A 49 8.59 10.49 -5.67
CA GLN A 49 9.00 9.56 -4.61
C GLN A 49 9.45 8.20 -5.16
N SER A 50 9.36 7.96 -6.47
CA SER A 50 9.58 6.64 -7.09
C SER A 50 8.76 5.53 -6.44
N LEU A 51 7.49 5.82 -6.13
CA LEU A 51 6.53 4.91 -5.49
C LEU A 51 5.31 4.68 -6.37
N THR A 52 4.58 3.59 -6.12
CA THR A 52 3.26 3.41 -6.73
C THR A 52 2.24 4.37 -6.13
N LYS A 53 1.20 4.72 -6.90
CA LYS A 53 0.07 5.54 -6.42
C LYS A 53 -0.58 4.97 -5.15
N ALA A 54 -0.65 3.65 -5.03
CA ALA A 54 -1.20 2.99 -3.85
C ALA A 54 -0.29 3.15 -2.61
N GLU A 55 1.02 3.13 -2.77
CA GLU A 55 1.98 3.40 -1.68
C GLU A 55 1.94 4.86 -1.24
N VAL A 56 1.89 5.79 -2.20
CA VAL A 56 1.71 7.22 -1.91
C VAL A 56 0.42 7.46 -1.16
N LEU A 57 -0.70 6.87 -1.59
CA LEU A 57 -1.99 7.01 -0.90
C LEU A 57 -1.92 6.46 0.54
N ARG A 58 -1.31 5.30 0.76
CA ARG A 58 -1.10 4.76 2.11
C ARG A 58 -0.23 5.68 2.98
N LYS A 59 0.86 6.22 2.42
CA LYS A 59 1.75 7.15 3.11
C LYS A 59 1.06 8.46 3.46
N ALA A 60 0.25 9.00 2.54
CA ALA A 60 -0.55 10.20 2.77
C ALA A 60 -1.54 9.99 3.93
N ILE A 61 -2.27 8.87 3.95
CA ILE A 61 -3.19 8.53 5.05
C ILE A 61 -2.46 8.42 6.40
N ALA A 62 -1.32 7.74 6.43
CA ALA A 62 -0.52 7.61 7.66
C ALA A 62 0.02 8.96 8.15
N THR A 63 0.42 9.84 7.22
CA THR A 63 0.91 11.17 7.53
C THR A 63 -0.21 12.05 8.09
N GLU A 64 -1.41 11.98 7.51
CA GLU A 64 -2.58 12.69 7.99
C GLU A 64 -2.98 12.23 9.41
N ASP A 65 -3.04 10.92 9.66
CA ASP A 65 -3.32 10.38 11.00
C ASP A 65 -2.28 10.85 12.03
N TYR A 66 -1.00 10.85 11.68
CA TYR A 66 0.05 11.37 12.56
C TYR A 66 -0.17 12.86 12.86
N ILE A 67 -0.37 13.69 11.83
CA ILE A 67 -0.61 15.14 11.97
C ILE A 67 -1.81 15.40 12.89
N GLN A 68 -2.93 14.69 12.70
CA GLN A 68 -4.13 14.88 13.50
C GLN A 68 -3.90 14.51 14.98
N ARG A 69 -3.13 13.45 15.26
CA ARG A 69 -2.75 13.09 16.64
C ARG A 69 -1.90 14.17 17.30
N GLN A 70 -0.87 14.64 16.60
CA GLN A 70 -0.01 15.71 17.10
C GLN A 70 -0.82 16.99 17.39
N LYS A 71 -1.75 17.37 16.50
CA LYS A 71 -2.65 18.51 16.74
C LYS A 71 -3.51 18.32 17.99
N LYS A 72 -4.08 17.13 18.18
CA LYS A 72 -4.92 16.82 19.34
C LYS A 72 -4.15 16.94 20.65
N ASP A 73 -2.86 16.61 20.62
CA ASP A 73 -1.96 16.70 21.77
C ASP A 73 -1.39 18.12 21.97
N GLY A 74 -1.80 19.10 21.14
CA GLY A 74 -1.42 20.49 21.24
C GLY A 74 -0.08 20.84 20.58
N ALA A 75 0.48 19.95 19.77
CA ALA A 75 1.73 20.20 19.05
C ALA A 75 1.53 21.17 17.87
N GLN A 76 2.58 21.93 17.58
CA GLN A 76 2.66 22.82 16.42
C GLN A 76 3.40 22.14 15.27
N ILE A 77 2.95 22.37 14.03
CA ILE A 77 3.62 21.87 12.83
C ILE A 77 4.36 23.04 12.18
N LEU A 78 5.66 22.89 11.99
CA LEU A 78 6.54 23.95 11.50
C LEU A 78 7.14 23.57 10.14
N ILE A 79 7.21 24.52 9.21
CA ILE A 79 8.03 24.42 8.00
C ILE A 79 9.27 25.27 8.20
N ARG A 80 10.44 24.67 7.98
CA ARG A 80 11.71 25.38 7.91
C ARG A 80 12.13 25.61 6.47
N ARG A 81 12.44 26.85 6.11
CA ARG A 81 13.02 27.27 4.81
C ARG A 81 14.32 28.03 5.08
N GLY A 82 15.45 27.32 5.03
CA GLY A 82 16.73 27.89 5.48
C GLY A 82 16.69 28.22 6.96
N ASP A 83 16.83 29.49 7.31
CA ASP A 83 16.73 29.99 8.69
C ASP A 83 15.34 30.48 9.08
N GLU A 84 14.41 30.56 8.11
CA GLU A 84 13.03 30.93 8.37
C GLU A 84 12.24 29.73 8.88
N ILE A 85 11.47 29.93 9.95
CA ILE A 85 10.52 28.96 10.49
C ILE A 85 9.13 29.58 10.44
N SER A 86 8.17 28.85 9.85
CA SER A 86 6.76 29.25 9.79
C SER A 86 5.87 28.14 10.32
N GLU A 87 4.85 28.50 11.10
CA GLU A 87 3.84 27.56 11.56
C GLU A 87 2.82 27.27 10.46
N ILE A 88 2.49 25.99 10.25
CA ILE A 88 1.36 25.57 9.42
C ILE A 88 0.12 25.48 10.31
N VAL A 89 -0.87 26.31 10.01
CA VAL A 89 -2.18 26.24 10.66
C VAL A 89 -3.14 25.45 9.79
N PHE A 90 -3.42 24.21 10.18
CA PHE A 90 -4.44 23.36 9.56
C PHE A 90 -5.81 23.69 10.14
N ARG A 91 -6.66 24.39 9.36
CA ARG A 91 -8.05 24.73 9.74
C ARG A 91 -9.01 23.59 9.46
#